data_AF-W6MAG9-F1
#
_entry.id   AF-W6MAG9-F1
#
_cell.length_a   1.000
_cell.length_b   1.000
_cell.length_c   1.000
_cell.angle_alpha   90.00
_cell.angle_beta   90.00
_cell.angle_gamma   90.00
#
_symmetry.space_group_name_H-M   'P 1'
#
loop_
_entity.id
_entity.type
_entity.pdbx_description
1 polymer ?
#
loop_
_entity_poly.entity_id
_entity_poly.type
_entity_poly.pdbx_seq_one_letter_code
_entity_poly.pdbx_strand_id
1 'polypeptide(L)' 'MVKDRMERAGMHWTLPGAQALLNLRCVALNDEWEPFMNHHIQSETVRLYANLPFKPKSAPLHLVA' A
#
# COMPACT_ATOMS: atom_id res chain seq x y z
N MET A 1 4.09 -3.44 -27.07
CA MET A 1 3.43 -2.23 -26.50
C MET A 1 3.82 -1.92 -25.05
N VAL A 2 4.20 -2.90 -24.23
CA VAL A 2 4.72 -2.63 -22.86
C VAL A 2 6.11 -1.99 -22.92
N LYS A 3 7.05 -2.55 -23.70
CA LYS A 3 8.41 -2.01 -23.91
C LYS A 3 8.42 -0.53 -24.36
N ASP A 4 7.62 -0.22 -25.37
CA ASP A 4 7.47 1.15 -25.92
C ASP A 4 6.93 2.17 -24.92
N ARG A 5 6.10 1.75 -23.95
CA ARG A 5 5.56 2.63 -22.90
C ARG A 5 6.52 2.82 -21.73
N MET A 6 7.38 1.85 -21.48
CA MET A 6 8.42 1.93 -20.45
C MET A 6 9.57 2.87 -20.84
N GLU A 7 9.81 3.04 -22.14
CA GLU A 7 10.91 3.87 -22.66
C GLU A 7 10.51 5.34 -22.92
N ARG A 8 9.22 5.65 -23.14
CA ARG A 8 8.74 6.99 -23.52
C ARG A 8 8.41 7.95 -22.38
N ALA A 9 8.32 7.48 -21.14
CA ALA A 9 7.85 8.29 -20.00
C ALA A 9 8.95 9.04 -19.24
N GLY A 10 10.19 9.08 -19.74
CA GLY A 10 11.33 9.66 -19.02
C GLY A 10 11.67 8.98 -17.67
N MET A 11 10.89 7.98 -17.27
CA MET A 11 11.07 7.15 -16.09
C MET A 11 11.76 5.86 -16.52
N HIS A 12 12.92 5.56 -15.93
CA HIS A 12 13.51 4.24 -16.02
C HIS A 12 12.64 3.27 -15.21
N TRP A 13 11.59 2.74 -15.82
CA TRP A 13 10.84 1.65 -15.22
C TRP A 13 11.76 0.44 -15.17
N THR A 14 12.35 0.20 -14.00
CA THR A 14 13.13 -1.01 -13.77
C THR A 14 12.20 -2.22 -13.90
N LEU A 15 12.75 -3.37 -14.30
CA LEU A 15 11.98 -4.62 -14.42
C LEU A 15 11.11 -4.89 -13.16
N PRO A 16 11.59 -4.68 -11.92
CA PRO A 16 10.75 -4.78 -10.73
C PRO A 16 9.55 -3.83 -10.71
N GLY A 17 9.72 -2.56 -11.10
CA GLY A 17 8.64 -1.58 -11.14
C GLY A 17 7.59 -1.91 -12.19
N ALA A 18 8.02 -2.44 -13.35
CA ALA A 18 7.13 -2.91 -14.40
C ALA A 18 6.26 -4.08 -13.93
N GLN A 19 6.89 -5.06 -13.27
CA GLN A 19 6.20 -6.23 -12.75
C GLN A 19 5.22 -5.86 -11.63
N ALA A 20 5.61 -4.94 -10.75
CA ALA A 20 4.71 -4.44 -9.70
C ALA A 20 3.44 -3.79 -10.30
N LEU A 21 3.59 -3.01 -11.37
CA LEU A 21 2.45 -2.41 -12.06
C LEU A 21 1.55 -3.44 -12.75
N LEU A 22 2.13 -4.48 -13.37
CA LEU A 22 1.37 -5.57 -13.96
C LEU A 22 0.57 -6.33 -12.90
N ASN A 23 1.18 -6.64 -11.76
CA ASN A 23 0.51 -7.32 -10.65
C ASN A 23 -0.65 -6.49 -10.10
N LEU A 24 -0.45 -5.16 -9.93
CA LEU A 24 -1.52 -4.27 -9.48
C LEU A 24 -2.70 -4.24 -10.45
N ARG A 25 -2.44 -4.31 -11.76
CA ARG A 25 -3.49 -4.42 -12.78
C ARG A 25 -4.22 -5.75 -12.71
N CYS A 26 -3.53 -6.86 -12.43
CA CYS A 26 -4.19 -8.16 -12.22
C CYS A 26 -5.14 -8.11 -11.02
N VAL A 27 -4.71 -7.54 -9.89
CA VAL A 27 -5.56 -7.36 -8.69
C VAL A 27 -6.83 -6.58 -9.04
N ALA A 28 -6.69 -5.47 -9.79
CA ALA A 28 -7.83 -4.66 -10.20
C ALA A 28 -8.77 -5.41 -11.17
N LEU A 29 -8.23 -6.21 -12.11
CA LEU A 29 -9.02 -6.98 -13.07
C LEU A 29 -9.76 -8.16 -12.43
N ASN A 30 -9.26 -8.69 -11.32
CA ASN A 30 -9.87 -9.79 -10.58
C ASN A 30 -10.88 -9.31 -9.51
N ASP A 31 -11.13 -8.00 -9.40
CA ASP A 31 -11.93 -7.39 -8.32
C ASP A 31 -11.39 -7.67 -6.90
N GLU A 32 -10.08 -7.94 -6.76
CA GLU A 32 -9.41 -8.28 -5.50
C GLU A 32 -8.78 -7.06 -4.80
N TRP A 33 -9.20 -5.86 -5.18
CA TRP A 33 -8.60 -4.61 -4.69
C TRP A 33 -8.68 -4.46 -3.17
N GLU A 34 -9.87 -4.69 -2.60
CA GLU A 34 -10.10 -4.56 -1.16
C GLU A 34 -9.25 -5.54 -0.33
N PRO A 35 -9.26 -6.86 -0.60
CA PRO A 35 -8.37 -7.80 0.08
C PRO A 35 -6.89 -7.41 -0.01
N PHE A 36 -6.43 -7.00 -1.18
CA PHE A 36 -5.04 -6.57 -1.39
C PHE A 36 -4.69 -5.33 -0.57
N MET A 37 -5.53 -4.29 -0.60
CA MET A 37 -5.28 -3.05 0.13
C MET A 37 -5.29 -3.27 1.64
N ASN A 38 -6.21 -4.10 2.14
CA ASN A 38 -6.25 -4.46 3.56
C ASN A 38 -4.95 -5.15 4.01
N HIS A 39 -4.46 -6.12 3.23
CA HIS A 39 -3.18 -6.77 3.49
C HIS A 39 -2.01 -5.77 3.43
N HIS A 40 -1.98 -4.91 2.40
CA HIS A 40 -0.93 -3.92 2.22
C HIS A 40 -0.87 -2.95 3.40
N ILE A 41 -2.00 -2.40 3.83
CA ILE A 41 -2.10 -1.49 4.98
C ILE A 41 -1.62 -2.17 6.26
N GLN A 42 -2.01 -3.42 6.51
CA GLN A 42 -1.55 -4.16 7.68
C GLN A 42 -0.03 -4.36 7.66
N SER A 43 0.50 -4.79 6.52
CA SER A 43 1.95 -5.02 6.35
C SER A 43 2.76 -3.73 6.55
N GLU A 44 2.31 -2.62 5.98
CA GLU A 44 2.96 -1.31 6.11
C GLU A 44 2.81 -0.74 7.53
N THR A 45 1.66 -0.94 8.18
CA THR A 45 1.44 -0.56 9.57
C THR A 45 2.43 -1.28 10.47
N VAL A 46 2.61 -2.59 10.29
CA VAL A 46 3.62 -3.36 11.03
C VAL A 46 5.02 -2.84 10.71
N ARG A 47 5.38 -2.66 9.43
CA ARG A 47 6.71 -2.19 9.03
C ARG A 47 7.05 -0.81 9.59
N LEU A 48 6.12 0.13 9.55
CA LEU A 48 6.32 1.52 9.97
C LEU A 48 6.24 1.70 11.48
N TYR A 49 5.40 0.92 12.16
CA TYR A 49 5.09 1.12 13.58
C TYR A 49 5.57 -0.02 14.50
N ALA A 50 6.34 -0.99 13.99
CA ALA A 50 6.89 -2.11 14.77
C ALA A 50 7.63 -1.68 16.05
N ASN A 51 8.24 -0.48 16.06
CA ASN A 51 9.04 0.01 17.18
C ASN A 51 8.39 1.20 17.90
N LEU A 52 7.16 1.58 17.58
CA LEU A 52 6.48 2.64 18.31
C LEU A 52 5.88 2.07 19.60
N PRO A 53 6.12 2.70 20.78
CA PRO A 53 5.41 2.34 21.99
C PRO A 53 3.91 2.56 21.76
N PHE A 54 3.12 1.51 22.01
CA PHE A 54 1.67 1.58 21.92
C PHE A 54 1.15 2.73 22.78
N LYS A 55 0.61 3.76 22.14
CA LYS A 55 -0.09 4.85 22.83
C LYS A 55 -1.58 4.55 22.74
N PRO A 56 -2.23 4.10 23.83
CA PRO A 56 -3.67 3.90 23.80
C PRO A 56 -4.36 5.21 23.40
N LYS A 57 -5.40 5.13 22.56
CA LYS A 57 -6.28 6.27 22.34
C LYS A 57 -6.85 6.66 23.71
N SER A 58 -6.46 7.83 24.19
CA SER A 58 -6.96 8.39 25.44
C SER A 58 -8.48 8.35 25.42
N ALA A 59 -9.07 7.62 26.37
CA ALA A 59 -10.52 7.58 26.53
C ALA A 59 -11.06 9.01 26.69
N PRO A 60 -12.24 9.33 26.13
CA PRO A 60 -12.83 10.64 26.34
C PRO A 60 -13.04 10.83 27.85
N LEU A 61 -12.39 11.84 28.42
CA LEU A 61 -12.58 12.26 29.80
C LEU A 61 -14.05 12.70 29.93
N HIS A 62 -14.91 11.83 30.45
CA HIS A 62 -16.19 12.28 30.99
C HIS A 62 -15.88 13.16 32.19
N LEU A 63 -15.94 14.47 32.00
CA LEU A 63 -15.92 15.45 33.08
C LEU A 63 -17.20 15.22 33.89
N VAL A 64 -17.07 14.64 35.08
CA VAL A 64 -18.15 14.63 36.07
C VAL A 64 -18.02 15.93 36.86
N ALA A 65 -18.99 16.82 36.69
CA ALA A 65 -19.26 17.96 37.56
C ALA A 65 -20.79 18.07 37.71
#